data_AF-A0A2Z6RTY6-F1
#
_entry.id   AF-A0A2Z6RTY6-F1
#
_cell.length_a   1.000
_cell.length_b   1.000
_cell.length_c   1.000
_cell.angle_alpha   90.00
_cell.angle_beta   90.00
_cell.angle_gamma   90.00
#
_symmetry.space_group_name_H-M   'P 1'
#
loop_
_entity.id
_entity.type
_entity.pdbx_description
1 polymer ?
#
loop_
_entity_poly.entity_id
_entity_poly.type
_entity_poly.pdbx_seq_one_letter_code
_entity_poly.pdbx_strand_id
1 'polypeptide(L)'
;MFHSNYKCIINRLPESLVKRASERLLRHSKDPVPLEAISEKSERIESYLRHTLEVYKNSLNRKKRKTMAQEKILHSRSWLECNVSPALLTIHVVDSGVQTKKIAHDHKEENNRQVMNELKVLSQYLLDYNR
;
A
#
# COMPACT_ATOMS: atom_id res chain seq x y z
N MET A 1 -24.06 -9.05 -10.12
CA MET A 1 -23.06 -8.62 -11.14
C MET A 1 -23.33 -7.15 -11.46
N PHE A 2 -22.32 -6.32 -11.68
CA PHE A 2 -22.54 -4.90 -11.98
C PHE A 2 -23.14 -4.70 -13.38
N HIS A 3 -23.94 -3.63 -13.55
CA HIS A 3 -24.47 -3.24 -14.85
C HIS A 3 -23.36 -3.03 -15.91
N SER A 4 -23.69 -3.32 -17.18
CA SER A 4 -22.75 -3.27 -18.31
C SER A 4 -22.15 -1.87 -18.55
N ASN A 5 -22.86 -0.81 -18.19
CA ASN A 5 -22.35 0.57 -18.28
C ASN A 5 -21.08 0.80 -17.42
N TYR A 6 -20.89 0.00 -16.37
CA TYR A 6 -19.71 0.11 -15.51
C TYR A 6 -18.50 -0.66 -16.04
N LYS A 7 -18.65 -1.42 -17.14
CA LYS A 7 -17.60 -2.27 -17.72
C LYS A 7 -16.31 -1.49 -18.00
N CYS A 8 -16.40 -0.22 -18.41
CA CYS A 8 -15.24 0.62 -18.67
C CYS A 8 -14.42 0.94 -17.40
N ILE A 9 -15.07 1.01 -16.24
CA ILE A 9 -14.42 1.24 -14.93
C ILE A 9 -13.94 -0.09 -14.35
N ILE A 10 -14.80 -1.12 -14.39
CA ILE A 10 -14.54 -2.44 -13.82
C ILE A 10 -13.35 -3.12 -14.47
N ASN A 11 -13.23 -3.06 -15.81
CA ASN A 11 -12.11 -3.66 -16.54
C ASN A 11 -10.75 -3.04 -16.18
N ARG A 12 -10.73 -1.88 -15.51
CA ARG A 12 -9.49 -1.19 -15.06
C ARG A 12 -9.15 -1.49 -13.60
N LEU A 13 -10.01 -2.23 -12.89
CA LEU A 13 -9.81 -2.65 -11.51
C LEU A 13 -9.41 -4.13 -11.47
N PRO A 14 -8.55 -4.54 -10.53
CA PRO A 14 -8.30 -5.95 -10.26
C PRO A 14 -9.56 -6.61 -9.69
N GLU A 15 -9.79 -7.87 -10.05
CA GLU A 15 -11.00 -8.62 -9.71
C GLU A 15 -11.29 -8.66 -8.20
N SER A 16 -10.25 -8.77 -7.38
CA SER A 16 -10.37 -8.73 -5.91
C SER A 16 -10.97 -7.42 -5.38
N LEU A 17 -10.65 -6.28 -6.00
CA LEU A 17 -11.23 -5.00 -5.65
C LEU A 17 -12.67 -4.86 -6.14
N VAL A 18 -12.98 -5.42 -7.31
CA VAL A 18 -14.36 -5.44 -7.83
C VAL A 18 -15.27 -6.25 -6.89
N LYS A 19 -14.81 -7.44 -6.46
CA LYS A 19 -15.54 -8.28 -5.50
C LYS A 19 -15.74 -7.53 -4.17
N ARG A 20 -14.68 -6.95 -3.62
CA ARG A 20 -14.75 -6.17 -2.37
C ARG A 20 -15.67 -4.95 -2.49
N ALA A 21 -15.66 -4.26 -3.62
CA ALA A 21 -16.54 -3.12 -3.89
C ALA A 21 -18.01 -3.55 -3.91
N SER A 22 -18.33 -4.67 -4.55
CA SER A 22 -19.68 -5.23 -4.57
C SER A 22 -20.19 -5.61 -3.17
N GLU A 23 -19.36 -6.30 -2.38
CA GLU A 23 -19.68 -6.69 -1.01
C GLU A 23 -19.92 -5.47 -0.12
N ARG A 24 -19.11 -4.42 -0.27
CA ARG A 24 -19.25 -3.17 0.49
C ARG A 24 -20.52 -2.42 0.16
N LEU A 25 -20.92 -2.35 -1.10
CA LEU A 25 -22.17 -1.72 -1.51
C LEU A 25 -23.38 -2.48 -0.96
N LEU A 26 -23.34 -3.81 -1.00
CA LEU A 26 -24.42 -4.68 -0.51
C LEU A 26 -24.55 -4.70 1.03
N ARG A 27 -23.42 -4.65 1.74
CA ARG A 27 -23.37 -4.82 3.21
C ARG A 27 -23.15 -3.51 3.95
N HIS A 28 -23.38 -2.37 3.30
CA HIS A 28 -23.18 -1.07 3.93
C HIS A 28 -24.19 -0.88 5.08
N SER A 29 -23.69 -0.72 6.31
CA SER A 29 -24.53 -0.75 7.52
C SER A 29 -25.57 0.38 7.60
N LYS A 30 -25.29 1.54 6.99
CA LYS A 30 -26.18 2.71 7.03
C LYS A 30 -27.16 2.78 5.87
N ASP A 31 -26.81 2.19 4.74
CA ASP A 31 -27.51 2.41 3.46
C ASP A 31 -27.02 1.38 2.43
N PRO A 32 -27.45 0.11 2.57
CA PRO A 32 -27.08 -0.94 1.65
C PRO A 32 -27.74 -0.69 0.30
N VAL A 33 -26.96 -0.83 -0.76
CA VAL A 33 -27.48 -0.72 -2.13
C VAL A 33 -28.18 -2.04 -2.47
N PRO A 34 -29.47 -2.03 -2.86
CA PRO A 34 -30.18 -3.23 -3.31
C PRO A 34 -29.47 -3.88 -4.50
N LEU A 35 -29.60 -5.19 -4.63
CA LEU A 35 -28.94 -5.93 -5.71
C LEU A 35 -29.43 -5.46 -7.09
N GLU A 36 -30.70 -5.08 -7.17
CA GLU A 36 -31.38 -4.55 -8.34
C GLU A 36 -30.69 -3.25 -8.80
N ALA A 37 -30.42 -2.35 -7.86
CA ALA A 37 -29.75 -1.08 -8.14
C ALA A 37 -28.29 -1.26 -8.63
N ILE A 38 -27.61 -2.34 -8.22
CA ILE A 38 -26.27 -2.68 -8.71
C ILE A 38 -26.31 -3.18 -10.16
N SER A 39 -27.41 -3.84 -10.52
CA SER A 39 -27.69 -4.27 -11.89
C SER A 39 -28.25 -3.14 -12.76
N GLU A 40 -28.65 -2.02 -12.17
CA GLU A 40 -29.17 -0.85 -12.88
C GLU A 40 -28.15 0.30 -12.94
N LYS A 41 -28.42 1.30 -13.77
CA LYS A 41 -27.59 2.51 -13.85
C LYS A 41 -27.91 3.46 -12.69
N SER A 42 -27.05 3.46 -11.69
CA SER A 42 -27.03 4.42 -10.58
C SER A 42 -25.79 5.33 -10.63
N GLU A 43 -26.02 6.64 -10.51
CA GLU A 43 -24.94 7.65 -10.43
C GLU A 43 -24.11 7.50 -9.15
N ARG A 44 -24.76 7.12 -8.03
CA ARG A 44 -24.09 6.83 -6.76
C ARG A 44 -23.09 5.69 -6.90
N ILE A 45 -23.50 4.61 -7.56
CA ILE A 45 -22.64 3.44 -7.82
C ILE A 45 -21.51 3.82 -8.78
N GLU A 46 -21.81 4.60 -9.83
CA GLU A 46 -20.78 5.08 -10.76
C GLU A 46 -19.70 5.90 -10.05
N SER A 47 -20.12 6.86 -9.24
CA SER A 47 -19.24 7.74 -8.48
C SER A 47 -18.36 6.95 -7.50
N TYR A 48 -18.95 5.98 -6.80
CA TYR A 48 -18.23 5.07 -5.91
C TYR A 48 -17.16 4.25 -6.65
N LEU A 49 -17.50 3.69 -7.81
CA LEU A 49 -16.55 2.91 -8.63
C LEU A 49 -15.43 3.80 -9.20
N ARG A 50 -15.74 5.02 -9.62
CA ARG A 50 -14.74 6.01 -10.07
C ARG A 50 -13.76 6.37 -8.96
N HIS A 51 -14.27 6.65 -7.77
CA HIS A 51 -13.43 6.92 -6.60
C HIS A 51 -12.54 5.72 -6.26
N THR A 52 -13.10 4.50 -6.30
CA THR A 52 -12.34 3.26 -6.07
C THR A 52 -11.19 3.10 -7.08
N LEU A 53 -11.45 3.39 -8.36
CA LEU A 53 -10.43 3.37 -9.42
C LEU A 53 -9.35 4.43 -9.21
N GLU A 54 -9.72 5.62 -8.77
CA GLU A 54 -8.78 6.69 -8.47
C GLU A 54 -7.86 6.34 -7.30
N VAL A 55 -8.42 5.85 -6.19
CA VAL A 55 -7.65 5.37 -5.03
C VAL A 55 -6.68 4.26 -5.44
N TYR A 56 -7.15 3.32 -6.27
CA TYR A 56 -6.30 2.24 -6.78
C TYR A 56 -5.12 2.78 -7.61
N LYS A 57 -5.38 3.67 -8.58
CA LYS A 57 -4.33 4.30 -9.39
C LYS A 57 -3.33 5.09 -8.55
N ASN A 58 -3.82 5.86 -7.56
CA ASN A 58 -2.98 6.62 -6.66
C ASN A 58 -2.09 5.72 -5.81
N SER A 59 -2.61 4.57 -5.35
CA SER A 59 -1.82 3.58 -4.62
C SER A 59 -0.71 2.96 -5.47
N LEU A 60 -0.98 2.68 -6.75
CA LEU A 60 0.03 2.20 -7.70
C LEU A 60 1.10 3.25 -7.97
N ASN A 61 0.72 4.49 -8.18
CA ASN A 61 1.65 5.59 -8.41
C ASN A 61 2.53 5.86 -7.18
N ARG A 62 1.96 5.79 -5.97
CA ARG A 62 2.73 5.87 -4.72
C ARG A 62 3.72 4.72 -4.61
N LYS A 63 3.32 3.50 -4.98
CA LYS A 63 4.21 2.33 -4.99
C LYS A 63 5.39 2.53 -5.95
N LYS A 64 5.12 2.95 -7.20
CA LYS A 64 6.17 3.25 -8.19
C LYS A 64 7.15 4.32 -7.71
N ARG A 65 6.65 5.43 -7.13
CA ARG A 65 7.51 6.49 -6.57
C ARG A 65 8.40 5.98 -5.44
N LYS A 66 7.87 5.15 -4.54
CA LYS A 66 8.66 4.51 -3.47
C LYS A 66 9.76 3.61 -4.05
N THR A 67 9.45 2.83 -5.07
CA THR A 67 10.45 1.96 -5.73
C THR A 67 11.56 2.78 -6.38
N MET A 68 11.25 3.86 -7.11
CA MET A 68 12.29 4.73 -7.68
C MET A 68 13.13 5.43 -6.60
N ALA A 69 12.53 5.80 -5.46
CA ALA A 69 13.27 6.39 -4.35
C ALA A 69 14.25 5.36 -3.73
N GLN A 70 13.82 4.11 -3.53
CA GLN A 70 14.68 3.03 -3.06
C GLN A 70 15.78 2.68 -4.05
N GLU A 71 15.47 2.63 -5.34
CA GLU A 71 16.44 2.36 -6.40
C GLU A 71 17.51 3.46 -6.48
N LYS A 72 17.13 4.73 -6.35
CA LYS A 72 18.10 5.85 -6.25
C LYS A 72 19.01 5.74 -5.02
N ILE A 73 18.49 5.30 -3.87
CA ILE A 73 19.30 5.08 -2.67
C ILE A 73 20.29 3.94 -2.91
N LEU A 74 19.85 2.84 -3.53
CA LEU A 74 20.72 1.70 -3.85
C LEU A 74 21.79 2.06 -4.90
N HIS A 75 21.41 2.76 -5.98
CA HIS A 75 22.34 3.19 -7.02
C HIS A 75 23.35 4.24 -6.53
N SER A 76 22.94 5.15 -5.63
CA SER A 76 23.85 6.10 -4.98
C SER A 76 24.86 5.38 -4.08
N ARG A 77 24.48 4.27 -3.45
CA ARG A 77 25.39 3.48 -2.62
C ARG A 77 26.44 2.76 -3.46
N SER A 78 26.07 2.25 -4.63
CA SER A 78 27.04 1.67 -5.58
C SER A 78 27.93 2.71 -6.28
N TRP A 79 27.51 3.98 -6.36
CA TRP A 79 28.32 5.06 -6.98
C TRP A 79 29.35 5.71 -6.04
N LEU A 80 29.17 5.57 -4.72
CA LEU A 80 30.16 6.02 -3.72
C LEU A 80 31.32 5.02 -3.53
N GLU A 81 31.22 3.82 -4.09
CA GLU A 81 32.23 2.76 -3.94
C GLU A 81 33.42 2.86 -4.92
N CYS A 82 33.47 3.84 -5.84
CA CYS A 82 34.47 3.82 -6.91
C CYS A 82 35.41 5.03 -7.08
N ASN A 83 35.44 6.07 -6.23
CA ASN A 83 36.38 7.20 -6.47
C ASN A 83 37.02 7.82 -5.21
N VAL A 84 37.53 7.01 -4.27
CA VAL A 84 38.46 7.53 -3.26
C VAL A 84 39.64 6.58 -3.14
N SER A 85 40.77 6.99 -3.72
CA SER A 85 42.08 6.36 -3.51
C SER A 85 42.34 6.17 -2.00
N PRO A 86 42.69 4.97 -1.52
CA PRO A 86 43.03 4.77 -0.11
C PRO A 86 44.49 5.19 0.09
N ALA A 87 44.75 6.49 0.18
CA ALA A 87 46.06 7.02 0.52
C ALA A 87 46.33 7.08 2.04
N LEU A 88 45.44 6.53 2.87
CA LEU A 88 45.65 6.48 4.33
C LEU A 88 45.32 5.09 4.87
N LEU A 89 46.13 4.11 4.47
CA LEU A 89 46.16 2.77 5.04
C LEU A 89 47.16 2.76 6.21
N THR A 90 46.75 3.28 7.36
CA THR A 90 47.48 3.06 8.63
C THR A 90 46.55 3.23 9.83
N ILE A 91 45.78 2.19 10.17
CA ILE A 91 45.51 1.86 11.57
C ILE A 91 45.52 0.32 11.70
N HIS A 92 46.39 -0.14 12.59
CA HIS A 92 46.65 -1.52 12.95
C HIS A 92 45.49 -2.16 13.75
N VAL A 93 45.25 -3.45 13.47
CA VAL A 93 44.93 -4.54 14.41
C VAL A 93 43.62 -4.44 15.20
N VAL A 94 42.69 -5.36 14.96
CA VAL A 94 42.33 -6.50 15.85
C VAL A 94 41.31 -7.37 15.09
N ASP A 95 41.66 -8.64 14.92
CA ASP A 95 40.75 -9.71 14.51
C ASP A 95 39.65 -9.86 15.56
N SER A 96 38.45 -9.38 15.23
CA SER A 96 37.24 -9.78 15.92
C SER A 96 36.31 -10.38 14.89
N GLY A 97 36.39 -11.71 14.78
CA GLY A 97 35.46 -12.52 14.03
C GLY A 97 34.03 -12.28 14.49
N VAL A 98 33.32 -11.38 13.80
CA VAL A 98 31.87 -11.28 13.89
C VAL A 98 31.34 -11.15 12.47
N GLN A 99 30.90 -12.30 11.98
CA GLN A 99 30.05 -12.51 10.82
C GLN A 99 29.01 -11.39 10.72
N THR A 100 29.22 -10.44 9.80
CA THR A 100 28.28 -9.37 9.52
C THR A 100 27.03 -10.00 8.90
N LYS A 101 26.09 -10.37 9.77
CA LYS A 101 24.74 -10.80 9.40
C LYS A 101 24.17 -9.69 8.53
N LYS A 102 23.97 -10.03 7.26
CA LYS A 102 23.24 -9.28 6.25
C LYS A 102 21.84 -8.98 6.82
N ILE A 103 21.65 -7.81 7.46
CA ILE A 103 20.33 -7.39 7.94
C ILE A 103 19.54 -6.99 6.69
N ALA A 104 18.89 -7.99 6.08
CA ALA A 104 17.80 -7.77 5.15
C ALA A 104 16.66 -7.14 5.97
N HIS A 105 16.52 -5.82 5.88
CA HIS A 105 15.48 -5.11 6.60
C HIS A 105 14.14 -5.40 5.92
N ASP A 106 13.40 -6.37 6.46
CA ASP A 106 12.11 -6.82 5.96
C ASP A 106 11.07 -5.69 6.04
N HIS A 107 10.94 -4.92 4.96
CA HIS A 107 9.96 -3.83 4.81
C HIS A 107 8.50 -4.27 5.00
N LYS A 108 8.23 -5.58 5.01
CA LYS A 108 6.91 -6.14 5.35
C LYS A 108 6.57 -5.98 6.83
N GLU A 109 7.55 -6.05 7.72
CA GLU A 109 7.30 -6.04 9.17
C GLU A 109 6.96 -4.62 9.67
N GLU A 110 7.64 -3.60 9.15
CA GLU A 110 7.39 -2.18 9.47
C GLU A 110 5.96 -1.75 9.11
N ASN A 111 5.47 -2.15 7.93
CA ASN A 111 4.12 -1.80 7.47
C ASN A 111 3.05 -2.47 8.34
N ASN A 112 3.28 -3.71 8.78
CA ASN A 112 2.36 -4.40 9.67
C ASN A 112 2.32 -3.75 11.06
N ARG A 113 3.46 -3.27 11.58
CA ARG A 113 3.53 -2.55 12.86
C ARG A 113 2.78 -1.22 12.80
N GLN A 114 2.93 -0.47 11.71
CA GLN A 114 2.22 0.79 11.53
C GLN A 114 0.70 0.58 11.44
N VAL A 115 0.25 -0.37 10.63
CA VAL A 115 -1.19 -0.70 10.49
C VAL A 115 -1.79 -1.20 11.81
N MET A 116 -1.05 -2.00 12.58
CA MET A 116 -1.49 -2.47 13.91
C MET A 116 -1.63 -1.33 14.93
N ASN A 117 -0.74 -0.33 14.90
CA ASN A 117 -0.84 0.81 15.79
C ASN A 117 -2.03 1.70 15.44
N GLU A 118 -2.29 1.95 14.15
CA GLU A 118 -3.46 2.70 13.70
C GLU A 118 -4.78 1.99 14.09
N LEU A 119 -4.83 0.66 13.98
CA LEU A 119 -5.99 -0.13 14.42
C LEU A 119 -6.22 -0.08 15.93
N LYS A 120 -5.15 -0.13 16.73
CA LYS A 120 -5.24 0.02 18.19
C LYS A 120 -5.80 1.38 18.59
N VAL A 121 -5.33 2.46 17.96
CA VAL A 121 -5.82 3.81 18.21
C VAL A 121 -7.31 3.94 17.87
N LEU A 122 -7.74 3.38 16.73
CA LEU A 122 -9.16 3.36 16.34
C LEU A 122 -10.03 2.56 17.32
N SER A 123 -9.53 1.42 17.81
CA SER A 123 -10.25 0.61 18.81
C SER A 123 -10.44 1.37 20.12
N GLN A 124 -9.43 2.15 20.54
CA GLN A 124 -9.50 2.96 21.75
C GLN A 124 -10.55 4.07 21.61
N TYR A 125 -10.55 4.77 20.47
CA TYR A 125 -11.55 5.80 20.16
C TYR A 125 -12.99 5.27 20.16
N LEU A 126 -13.22 4.05 19.67
CA LEU A 126 -14.55 3.43 19.66
C LEU A 126 -15.04 3.02 21.05
N LEU A 127 -14.13 2.63 21.94
CA LEU A 127 -14.46 2.31 23.33
C LEU A 127 -14.81 3.57 24.12
N ASP A 128 -14.08 4.66 23.91
CA ASP A 128 -14.36 5.94 24.58
C ASP A 128 -15.66 6.60 24.10
N TYR A 129 -16.06 6.36 22.84
CA TYR A 129 -17.31 6.89 22.28
C TYR A 129 -18.58 6.17 22.81
N ASN A 130 -18.44 4.91 23.24
CA ASN A 130 -19.56 4.10 23.75
C ASN A 130 -19.72 4.17 25.27
N ARG A 131 -19.06 5.12 25.93
CA ARG A 131 -19.11 5.36 27.37
C ARG A 131 -20.02 6.53 27.70
#